data_AF-A0A7V2IPG0-F1
#
_entry.id   AF-A0A7V2IPG0-F1
#
_cell.length_a   1.000
_cell.length_b   1.000
_cell.length_c   1.000
_cell.angle_alpha   90.00
_cell.angle_beta   90.00
_cell.angle_gamma   90.00
#
_symmetry.space_group_name_H-M   'P 1'
#
loop_
_entity.id
_entity.type
_entity.pdbx_description
1 polymer ?
#
loop_
_entity_poly.entity_id
_entity_poly.type
_entity_poly.pdbx_seq_one_letter_code
_entity_poly.pdbx_strand_id
1 'polypeptide(L)' 'IQYVMNRLNDRPRKCLGMKTPNQVFFGINPPVALVS' A
#
# COMPACT_ATOMS: atom_id res chain seq x y z
N ILE A 1 -3.15 -15.62 6.23
CA ILE A 1 -1.98 -15.22 5.39
C ILE A 1 -2.36 -14.06 4.47
N GLN A 2 -3.36 -14.21 3.58
CA GLN A 2 -3.76 -13.15 2.63
C GLN A 2 -4.07 -11.79 3.27
N TYR A 3 -4.80 -11.77 4.40
CA TYR A 3 -5.11 -10.54 5.13
C TYR A 3 -3.85 -9.76 5.57
N VAL A 4 -2.85 -10.48 6.06
CA VAL A 4 -1.57 -9.90 6.50
C VAL A 4 -0.80 -9.37 5.28
N MET A 5 -0.76 -10.14 4.19
CA MET A 5 -0.13 -9.71 2.94
C MET A 5 -0.76 -8.44 2.38
N ASN A 6 -2.10 -8.37 2.31
CA ASN A 6 -2.81 -7.19 1.82
C ASN A 6 -2.48 -5.96 2.69
N ARG A 7 -2.56 -6.09 4.02
CA ARG A 7 -2.18 -4.99 4.92
C ARG A 7 -0.73 -4.54 4.74
N LEU A 8 0.22 -5.45 4.57
CA LEU A 8 1.64 -5.10 4.37
C LEU A 8 1.90 -4.42 3.01
N ASN A 9 1.26 -4.92 1.96
CA ASN A 9 1.45 -4.45 0.59
C ASN A 9 0.73 -3.13 0.30
N ASP A 10 -0.38 -2.85 1.00
CA ASP A 10 -1.14 -1.60 0.87
C ASP A 10 -0.76 -0.53 1.91
N ARG A 11 0.10 -0.86 2.88
CA ARG A 11 0.46 0.07 3.95
C ARG A 11 1.06 1.38 3.39
N PRO A 12 0.44 2.54 3.63
CA PRO A 12 0.96 3.82 3.15
C PRO A 12 2.35 4.13 3.72
N ARG A 13 3.26 4.64 2.87
CA ARG A 13 4.65 4.99 3.24
C ARG A 13 4.97 6.48 2.99
N LYS A 14 3.93 7.34 3.02
CA LYS A 14 4.02 8.78 2.69
C LYS A 14 5.13 9.51 3.45
N CYS A 15 5.27 9.24 4.76
CA CYS A 15 6.24 9.94 5.61
C CYS A 15 7.69 9.54 5.29
N LEU A 16 7.90 8.43 4.59
CA LEU A 16 9.21 7.96 4.14
C LEU A 16 9.48 8.36 2.68
N GLY A 17 8.53 8.99 1.98
CA GLY A 17 8.66 9.31 0.56
C GLY A 17 8.73 8.08 -0.36
N MET A 18 8.33 6.91 0.12
CA MET A 18 8.42 5.63 -0.60
C MET A 18 7.06 5.18 -1.13
N LYS A 19 7.05 4.49 -2.28
CA LYS A 19 5.88 3.78 -2.82
C LYS A 19 5.63 2.47 -2.06
N THR A 20 4.38 2.01 -2.03
CA THR A 20 4.04 0.68 -1.52
C THR A 20 4.41 -0.42 -2.51
N PRO A 21 4.61 -1.68 -2.06
CA PRO A 21 4.81 -2.80 -2.98
C PRO A 21 3.75 -2.85 -4.09
N ASN A 22 2.46 -2.70 -3.77
CA ASN A 22 1.41 -2.73 -4.78
C ASN A 22 1.48 -1.55 -5.77
N GLN A 23 1.92 -0.37 -5.31
CA GLN A 23 2.18 0.76 -6.20
C GLN A 23 3.34 0.51 -7.17
N VAL A 24 4.38 -0.23 -6.73
CA VAL A 24 5.55 -0.55 -7.56
C VAL A 24 5.25 -1.70 -8.52
N PHE A 25 4.69 -2.79 -8.02
CA PHE A 25 4.47 -4.01 -8.80
C PHE A 25 3.24 -3.94 -9.70
N PHE A 26 2.19 -3.23 -9.27
CA PHE A 26 0.89 -3.24 -9.96
C PHE A 26 0.41 -1.84 -10.37
N GLY A 27 1.16 -0.78 -10.06
CA GLY A 27 0.78 0.60 -10.41
C GLY A 27 -0.49 1.11 -9.72
N ILE A 28 -0.97 0.41 -8.69
CA ILE A 28 -2.21 0.75 -7.99
C ILE A 28 -1.98 2.01 -7.16
N ASN A 29 -2.55 3.14 -7.58
CA ASN A 29 -2.48 4.41 -6.85
C ASN A 29 -3.85 4.75 -6.26
N PRO A 30 -4.24 4.13 -5.13
CA PRO A 30 -5.50 4.48 -4.49
C PRO A 30 -5.42 5.94 -3.99
N PRO A 31 -6.47 6.75 -4.18
CA PRO A 31 -6.53 8.11 -3.69
C PRO A 31 -6.69 8.11 -2.16
N VAL A 32 -5.56 7.92 -1.48
CA VAL A 32 -5.27 8.10 -0.04
C VAL A 32 -6.26 7.49 0.98
N ALA A 33 -5.66 6.73 1.92
CA ALA A 33 -6.25 6.09 3.10
C ALA A 33 -7.31 5.01 2.78
N LEU A 34 -6.86 3.75 2.75
CA LEU A 34 -7.75 2.62 3.01
C LEU A 34 -8.36 2.85 4.39
N VAL A 35 -9.64 3.26 4.41
CA VAL A 35 -10.45 3.42 5.61
C VAL A 35 -10.57 2.04 6.29
N SER A 36 -10.54 2.04 7.62
CA SER A 36 -10.59 0.84 8.48
C SER A 36 -11.79 -0.05 8.21
#